data_AF-A0A7K4YXV7-F1
#
_entry.id   AF-A0A7K4YXV7-F1
#
_cell.length_a   1.000
_cell.length_b   1.000
_cell.length_c   1.000
_cell.angle_alpha   90.00
_cell.angle_beta   90.00
_cell.angle_gamma   90.00
#
_symmetry.space_group_name_H-M   'P 1'
#
loop_
_entity.id
_entity.type
_entity.pdbx_description
1 polymer ?
#
loop_
_entity_poly.entity_id
_entity_poly.type
_entity_poly.pdbx_seq_one_letter_code
_entity_poly.pdbx_strand_id
1 'polypeptide(L)'
;CGAPTRLHFAELNEEHRNEIDFSVGKTVKYTCRPGYAKRPGMSPTVTCLESGVWSEALEFCQRQQCDHPGEPMNGKITFLTDLLFGSTVSYGCEEG
;
A
#
# COMPACT_ATOMS: atom_id res chain seq x y z
N CYS A 1 22.50 -8.84 -3.86
CA CYS A 1 21.13 -9.26 -3.54
C CYS A 1 20.43 -9.64 -4.83
N GLY A 2 19.54 -10.64 -4.76
CA GLY A 2 18.65 -10.95 -5.88
C GLY A 2 17.53 -9.94 -6.02
N ALA A 3 16.49 -10.29 -6.79
CA ALA A 3 15.29 -9.47 -6.95
C ALA A 3 14.70 -9.02 -5.59
N PRO A 4 14.30 -7.75 -5.44
CA PRO A 4 13.66 -7.24 -4.24
C PRO A 4 12.35 -7.96 -3.88
N THR A 5 11.99 -7.95 -2.60
CA THR A 5 10.77 -8.62 -2.11
C THR A 5 9.51 -7.97 -2.68
N ARG A 6 8.53 -8.78 -3.11
CA ARG A 6 7.25 -8.26 -3.59
C ARG A 6 6.40 -7.80 -2.40
N LEU A 7 6.10 -6.50 -2.35
CA LEU A 7 5.24 -5.92 -1.31
C LEU A 7 3.78 -5.83 -1.79
N HIS A 8 2.85 -6.06 -0.87
CA HIS A 8 1.41 -5.94 -1.14
C HIS A 8 0.93 -4.48 -1.21
N PHE A 9 1.60 -3.57 -0.51
CA PHE A 9 1.25 -2.14 -0.43
C PHE A 9 2.09 -1.25 -1.38
N ALA A 10 3.15 -1.79 -1.97
CA ALA A 10 4.06 -1.05 -2.83
C ALA A 10 4.62 -1.91 -3.98
N GLU A 11 5.14 -1.27 -5.01
CA GLU A 11 5.76 -1.89 -6.16
C GLU A 11 7.12 -1.24 -6.43
N LEU A 12 8.08 -2.01 -6.93
CA LEU A 12 9.42 -1.51 -7.23
C LEU A 12 9.35 -0.46 -8.35
N ASN A 13 10.17 0.59 -8.27
CA ASN A 13 10.24 1.58 -9.34
C ASN A 13 10.65 0.96 -10.69
N GLU A 14 10.10 1.49 -11.79
CA GLU A 14 10.36 1.03 -13.16
C GLU A 14 11.86 0.92 -13.49
N GLU A 15 12.66 1.85 -13.00
CA GLU A 15 14.11 1.89 -13.21
C GLU A 15 14.82 0.60 -12.77
N HIS A 16 14.35 -0.02 -11.69
CA HIS A 16 14.97 -1.21 -11.11
C HIS A 16 14.09 -2.46 -11.27
N ARG A 17 12.93 -2.37 -11.95
CA ARG A 17 11.96 -3.47 -12.13
C ARG A 17 12.55 -4.67 -12.88
N ASN A 18 13.44 -4.40 -13.83
CA ASN A 18 14.06 -5.41 -14.68
C ASN A 18 15.46 -5.84 -14.20
N GLU A 19 15.98 -5.21 -13.14
CA GLU A 19 17.27 -5.55 -12.55
C GLU A 19 17.08 -6.70 -11.57
N ILE A 20 17.91 -7.74 -11.71
CA ILE A 20 17.82 -8.98 -10.92
C ILE A 20 19.02 -9.16 -9.99
N ASP A 21 20.08 -8.39 -10.20
CA ASP A 21 21.32 -8.43 -9.44
C ASP A 21 21.65 -7.03 -8.93
N PHE A 22 21.84 -6.92 -7.61
CA PHE A 22 22.12 -5.66 -6.94
C PHE A 22 23.34 -5.81 -6.04
N SER A 23 24.33 -4.93 -6.18
CA SER A 23 25.50 -4.91 -5.30
C SER A 23 25.12 -4.66 -3.85
N VAL A 24 25.91 -5.18 -2.91
CA VAL A 24 25.77 -4.86 -1.49
C VAL A 24 25.87 -3.35 -1.28
N GLY A 25 24.96 -2.77 -0.50
CA GLY A 25 24.84 -1.33 -0.30
C GLY A 25 24.00 -0.59 -1.35
N LYS A 26 23.53 -1.25 -2.43
CA LYS A 26 22.54 -0.65 -3.34
C LYS A 26 21.23 -0.40 -2.60
N THR A 27 20.66 0.78 -2.80
CA THR A 27 19.34 1.15 -2.31
C THR A 27 18.39 1.27 -3.49
N VAL A 28 17.25 0.59 -3.41
CA VAL A 28 16.18 0.67 -4.42
C VAL A 28 14.95 1.32 -3.82
N LYS A 29 14.21 2.03 -4.67
CA LYS A 29 13.00 2.76 -4.26
C LYS A 29 11.75 2.04 -4.74
N TYR A 30 10.76 2.04 -3.87
CA TYR A 30 9.41 1.58 -4.13
C TYR A 30 8.46 2.75 -4.31
N THR A 31 7.41 2.51 -5.09
CA THR A 31 6.26 3.38 -5.25
C THR A 31 5.03 2.71 -4.65
N CYS A 32 4.21 3.47 -3.92
CA CYS A 32 2.97 2.94 -3.35
C CYS A 32 2.04 2.46 -4.45
N ARG A 33 1.40 1.31 -4.24
CA ARG A 33 0.37 0.81 -5.17
C ARG A 33 -0.85 1.76 -5.15
N PRO A 34 -1.67 1.77 -6.22
CA PRO A 34 -2.93 2.50 -6.23
C PRO A 34 -3.79 2.12 -5.01
N GLY A 35 -4.39 3.12 -4.35
CA GLY A 35 -5.12 2.93 -3.10
C GLY A 35 -4.26 2.99 -1.83
N TYR A 36 -2.94 3.17 -1.97
CA TYR A 36 -2.03 3.40 -0.85
C TYR A 36 -1.31 4.75 -1.00
N ALA A 37 -1.04 5.41 0.13
CA ALA A 37 -0.33 6.68 0.20
C ALA A 37 0.92 6.55 1.07
N LYS A 38 1.96 7.30 0.70
CA LYS A 38 3.21 7.34 1.46
C LYS A 38 2.98 7.93 2.86
N ARG A 39 3.40 7.23 3.89
CA ARG A 39 3.41 7.74 5.26
C ARG A 39 4.43 8.88 5.42
N PRO A 40 4.04 10.01 6.02
CA PRO A 40 4.98 11.10 6.28
C PRO A 40 6.10 10.62 7.21
N GLY A 41 7.34 11.00 6.92
CA GLY A 41 8.52 10.62 7.69
C GLY A 41 9.12 9.24 7.38
N MET A 42 8.46 8.40 6.56
CA MET A 42 9.02 7.11 6.15
C MET A 42 9.69 7.17 4.76
N SER A 43 10.79 6.44 4.60
CA SER A 43 11.47 6.26 3.32
C SER A 43 10.95 5.02 2.59
N PRO A 44 10.49 5.13 1.33
CA PRO A 44 10.02 4.00 0.54
C PRO A 44 11.20 3.31 -0.15
N THR A 45 12.24 2.96 0.60
CA THR A 45 13.50 2.46 0.07
C THR A 45 14.00 1.29 0.88
N VAL A 46 14.54 0.28 0.21
CA VAL A 46 15.22 -0.85 0.86
C VAL A 46 16.66 -0.92 0.36
N THR A 47 17.55 -1.38 1.24
CA THR A 47 18.98 -1.47 0.96
C THR A 47 19.41 -2.92 0.99
N CYS A 48 20.25 -3.30 0.03
CA CYS A 48 20.88 -4.62 0.01
C CYS A 48 21.91 -4.70 1.14
N LEU A 49 21.67 -5.56 2.13
CA LEU A 49 22.57 -5.77 3.27
C LEU A 49 23.78 -6.63 2.86
N GLU A 50 24.85 -6.59 3.65
CA GLU A 50 26.04 -7.43 3.45
C GLU A 50 25.75 -8.93 3.52
N SER A 51 24.64 -9.32 4.16
CA SER A 51 24.13 -10.69 4.18
C SER A 51 23.56 -11.16 2.83
N GLY A 52 23.45 -10.28 1.83
CA GLY A 52 22.81 -10.58 0.55
C GLY A 52 21.28 -10.57 0.60
N VAL A 53 20.70 -10.12 1.73
CA VAL A 53 19.26 -9.98 1.95
C VAL A 53 18.88 -8.49 1.91
N TRP A 54 17.68 -8.19 1.44
CA TRP A 54 17.14 -6.83 1.47
C TRP A 54 16.77 -6.41 2.90
N SER A 55 17.02 -5.15 3.24
CA SER A 55 16.59 -4.56 4.50
C SER A 55 15.06 -4.65 4.67
N GLU A 56 14.60 -4.60 5.92
CA GLU A 56 13.18 -4.61 6.22
C GLU A 56 12.46 -3.44 5.54
N ALA A 57 11.44 -3.77 4.75
CA ALA A 57 10.53 -2.80 4.18
C ALA A 57 9.48 -2.45 5.23
N LEU A 58 9.77 -1.44 6.06
CA LEU A 58 8.77 -0.84 6.93
C LEU A 58 7.54 -0.46 6.09
N GLU A 59 6.33 -0.51 6.65
CA GLU A 59 5.09 -0.20 5.89
C GLU A 59 5.01 1.30 5.52
N PHE A 60 5.87 1.79 4.64
CA PHE A 60 5.96 3.20 4.27
C PHE A 60 4.75 3.65 3.43
N CYS A 61 3.89 2.72 3.00
CA CYS A 61 2.61 3.03 2.37
C CYS A 61 1.47 2.55 3.26
N GLN A 62 0.53 3.45 3.56
CA GLN A 62 -0.71 3.14 4.27
C GLN A 62 -1.89 3.14 3.31
N ARG A 63 -2.95 2.39 3.63
CA ARG A 63 -4.20 2.44 2.88
C ARG A 63 -4.74 3.87 2.87
N GLN A 64 -5.12 4.37 1.70
CA GLN A 64 -5.77 5.66 1.58
C GLN A 64 -7.14 5.62 2.24
N GLN A 65 -7.51 6.72 2.87
CA GLN A 65 -8.86 6.92 3.38
C GLN A 65 -9.75 7.42 2.26
N CYS A 66 -10.83 6.70 2.00
CA CYS A 66 -11.93 7.10 1.16
C CYS A 66 -12.81 8.10 1.89
N ASP A 67 -13.44 8.99 1.13
CA ASP A 67 -14.47 9.87 1.65
C ASP A 67 -15.66 9.07 2.18
N HIS A 68 -16.33 9.61 3.19
CA HIS A 68 -17.55 9.00 3.70
C HIS A 68 -18.59 9.01 2.55
N PRO A 69 -19.17 7.86 2.19
CA PRO A 69 -19.99 7.74 0.97
C PRO A 69 -21.39 8.39 1.10
N GLY A 70 -21.61 9.20 2.14
CA GLY A 70 -22.89 9.84 2.45
C GLY A 70 -23.92 8.89 3.07
N GLU A 71 -24.94 9.48 3.67
CA GLU A 71 -26.13 8.74 4.14
C GLU A 71 -27.15 8.66 3.00
N PRO A 72 -27.64 7.46 2.65
CA PRO A 72 -28.65 7.32 1.59
C PRO A 72 -30.01 7.90 2.03
N MET A 73 -30.74 8.51 1.09
CA MET A 73 -32.10 9.00 1.33
C MET A 73 -33.08 7.82 1.32
N ASN A 74 -33.92 7.69 2.37
CA ASN A 74 -34.83 6.55 2.61
C ASN A 74 -34.11 5.18 2.73
N GLY A 75 -32.88 5.20 3.23
CA GLY A 75 -32.12 3.99 3.54
C GLY A 75 -31.16 4.26 4.69
N LYS A 76 -30.43 3.22 5.09
CA LYS A 76 -29.40 3.30 6.12
C LYS A 76 -28.18 2.47 5.76
N ILE A 77 -27.02 2.91 6.22
CA ILE A 77 -25.81 2.08 6.20
C ILE A 77 -26.04 0.92 7.16
N THR A 78 -26.06 -0.30 6.65
CA THR A 78 -26.30 -1.52 7.43
C THR A 78 -24.99 -2.15 7.91
N PHE A 79 -23.90 -1.92 7.17
CA PHE A 79 -22.58 -2.40 7.53
C PHE A 79 -21.50 -1.44 7.06
N LEU A 80 -20.63 -1.02 7.98
CA LEU A 80 -19.46 -0.20 7.73
C LEU A 80 -18.30 -0.75 8.56
N THR A 81 -17.23 -1.22 7.91
CA THR A 81 -15.98 -1.63 8.57
C THR A 81 -15.12 -0.41 8.87
N ASP A 82 -14.21 -0.09 7.94
CA ASP A 82 -13.45 1.13 7.84
C ASP A 82 -13.75 1.84 6.51
N LEU A 83 -13.22 3.05 6.35
CA LEU A 83 -13.25 3.80 5.09
C LEU A 83 -11.89 3.75 4.40
N LEU A 84 -11.10 2.69 4.61
CA LEU A 84 -9.80 2.57 3.99
C LEU A 84 -9.91 1.79 2.68
N PHE A 85 -8.96 1.98 1.77
CA PHE A 85 -8.89 1.23 0.53
C PHE A 85 -9.02 -0.29 0.75
N GLY A 86 -9.95 -0.92 0.03
CA GLY A 86 -10.31 -2.34 0.20
C GLY A 86 -11.44 -2.62 1.19
N SER A 87 -12.00 -1.61 1.85
CA SER A 87 -13.16 -1.75 2.74
C SER A 87 -14.47 -1.84 1.97
N THR A 88 -15.50 -2.42 2.58
CA THR A 88 -16.83 -2.59 1.97
C THR A 88 -17.89 -1.91 2.83
N VAL A 89 -18.82 -1.22 2.16
CA VAL A 89 -20.01 -0.59 2.78
C VAL A 89 -21.25 -1.26 2.23
N SER A 90 -22.21 -1.59 3.09
CA SER A 90 -23.52 -2.14 2.68
C SER A 90 -24.65 -1.23 3.10
N TYR A 91 -25.60 -1.02 2.21
CA TYR A 91 -26.78 -0.20 2.42
C TYR A 91 -28.04 -1.06 2.47
N GLY A 92 -29.01 -0.62 3.27
CA GLY A 92 -30.34 -1.20 3.32
C GLY A 92 -31.38 -0.10 3.11
N CYS A 93 -32.43 -0.39 2.37
CA CYS A 93 -33.57 0.52 2.21
C CYS A 93 -34.50 0.40 3.42
N GLU A 94 -35.14 1.49 3.79
CA GLU A 94 -36.25 1.44 4.75
C GLU A 94 -37.49 0.86 4.06
N GLU A 95 -38.28 0.12 4.82
CA GLU A 95 -39.52 -0.49 4.33
C GLU A 95 -40.60 0.60 4.15
N GLY A 96 -41.36 0.51 3.06
CA GLY A 96 -42.43 1.44 2.70
C GLY A 96 -43.71 0.72 2.34
#